data_AF-A0A6G7WJ82-F1
#
_entry.id   AF-A0A6G7WJ82-F1
#
_cell.length_a   1.000
_cell.length_b   1.000
_cell.length_c   1.000
_cell.angle_alpha   90.00
_cell.angle_beta   90.00
_cell.angle_gamma   90.00
#
_symmetry.space_group_name_H-M   'P 1'
#
loop_
_entity.id
_entity.type
_entity.pdbx_description
1 polymer ?
#
loop_
_entity_poly.entity_id
_entity_poly.type
_entity_poly.pdbx_seq_one_letter_code
_entity_poly.pdbx_strand_id
1 'polypeptide(L)'
;MKNNKLRNATVFTLLSILYPVYLFSTKDPDTIATISILLALFFPLVGVIYGLNVQEKKFKWAIVIINLVVLGIFSNFALSIFF
;
A
#
# COMPACT_ATOMS: atom_id res chain seq x y z
N MET A 1 13.28 -8.15 22.49
CA MET A 1 12.49 -8.13 21.23
C MET A 1 12.27 -6.69 20.79
N LYS A 2 13.20 -6.10 20.03
CA LYS A 2 13.22 -4.67 19.69
C LYS A 2 12.39 -4.45 18.40
N ASN A 3 11.27 -3.73 18.47
CA ASN A 3 10.54 -3.07 17.36
C ASN A 3 10.30 -3.76 15.99
N ASN A 4 10.46 -5.07 15.85
CA ASN A 4 10.26 -5.77 14.57
C ASN A 4 8.86 -5.54 13.97
N LYS A 5 7.82 -5.41 14.80
CA LYS A 5 6.45 -5.15 14.33
C LYS A 5 6.30 -3.76 13.70
N LEU A 6 6.81 -2.73 14.36
CA LEU A 6 6.79 -1.36 13.84
C LEU A 6 7.63 -1.27 12.56
N ARG A 7 8.83 -1.86 12.54
CA ARG A 7 9.68 -1.88 11.36
C ARG A 7 8.98 -2.51 10.16
N ASN A 8 8.37 -3.68 10.33
CA ASN A 8 7.68 -4.38 9.26
C ASN A 8 6.48 -3.55 8.77
N ALA A 9 5.69 -2.99 9.68
CA ALA A 9 4.57 -2.12 9.35
C ALA A 9 5.01 -0.89 8.54
N THR A 10 6.11 -0.25 8.93
CA THR A 10 6.69 0.87 8.18
C THR A 10 7.17 0.43 6.79
N VAL A 11 7.89 -0.69 6.67
CA VAL A 11 8.38 -1.19 5.37
C VAL A 11 7.21 -1.48 4.42
N PHE A 12 6.17 -2.17 4.88
CA PHE A 12 5.00 -2.44 4.04
C PHE A 12 4.23 -1.17 3.68
N THR A 13 4.21 -0.17 4.57
CA THR A 13 3.62 1.16 4.26
C THR A 13 4.43 1.91 3.21
N LEU A 14 5.76 1.81 3.24
CA LEU A 14 6.60 2.41 2.20
C LEU A 14 6.38 1.68 0.87
N LEU A 15 6.33 0.34 0.88
CA LEU A 15 6.05 -0.44 -0.33
C LEU A 15 4.67 -0.14 -0.91
N SER A 16 3.65 0.02 -0.06
CA SER A 16 2.30 0.35 -0.50
C SER A 16 2.21 1.72 -1.16
N ILE A 17 3.12 2.64 -0.87
CA ILE A 17 3.20 3.95 -1.53
C ILE A 17 4.08 3.86 -2.78
N LEU A 18 5.32 3.39 -2.62
CA LEU A 18 6.35 3.47 -3.65
C LEU A 18 6.01 2.61 -4.87
N TYR A 19 5.50 1.40 -4.67
CA TYR A 19 5.24 0.48 -5.77
C TYR A 19 4.10 0.98 -6.67
N PRO A 20 2.91 1.36 -6.15
CA PRO A 20 1.87 1.92 -7.00
C PRO A 20 2.24 3.26 -7.62
N VAL A 21 2.93 4.16 -6.89
CA VAL A 21 3.40 5.43 -7.46
C VAL A 21 4.31 5.17 -8.65
N TYR A 22 5.29 4.28 -8.51
CA TYR A 22 6.15 3.89 -9.63
C TYR A 22 5.34 3.31 -10.79
N LEU A 23 4.44 2.36 -10.50
CA LEU A 23 3.66 1.67 -11.53
C LEU A 23 2.81 2.66 -12.34
N PHE A 24 2.02 3.49 -11.68
CA PHE A 24 1.05 4.38 -12.34
C PHE A 24 1.66 5.69 -12.87
N SER A 25 2.86 6.08 -12.40
CA SER A 25 3.51 7.32 -12.89
C SER A 25 4.51 7.08 -14.02
N THR A 26 5.00 5.84 -14.20
CA THR A 26 6.10 5.55 -15.15
C THR A 26 5.72 4.59 -16.26
N LYS A 27 4.60 3.88 -16.15
CA LYS A 27 4.14 2.93 -17.16
C LYS A 27 2.90 3.45 -17.86
N ASP A 28 2.88 3.25 -19.18
CA ASP A 28 1.68 3.51 -19.97
C ASP A 28 0.56 2.57 -19.50
N PRO A 29 -0.65 3.10 -19.20
CA PRO A 29 -1.76 2.33 -18.66
C PRO A 29 -2.05 1.02 -19.43
N ASP A 30 -2.00 1.09 -20.76
CA ASP A 30 -2.29 -0.04 -21.67
C ASP A 30 -1.23 -1.15 -21.62
N THR A 31 -0.06 -0.88 -21.03
CA THR A 31 1.07 -1.82 -20.94
C THR A 31 1.21 -2.45 -19.56
N ILE A 32 0.45 -1.98 -18.57
CA ILE A 32 0.55 -2.47 -17.20
C ILE A 32 -0.11 -3.85 -17.13
N ALA A 33 0.67 -4.86 -16.72
CA ALA A 33 0.13 -6.18 -16.47
C ALA A 33 -0.87 -6.15 -15.29
N THR A 34 -2.00 -6.84 -15.44
CA THR A 34 -3.04 -6.97 -14.40
C THR A 34 -2.47 -7.45 -13.06
N ILE A 35 -1.47 -8.34 -13.08
CA ILE A 35 -0.81 -8.83 -11.86
C ILE A 35 -0.10 -7.70 -11.09
N SER A 36 0.46 -6.72 -11.81
CA SER A 36 1.13 -5.56 -11.20
C SER A 36 0.11 -4.63 -10.56
N ILE A 37 -1.05 -4.45 -11.18
CA ILE A 37 -2.17 -3.69 -10.60
C ILE A 37 -2.66 -4.38 -9.32
N LEU A 38 -2.85 -5.71 -9.36
CA LEU A 38 -3.25 -6.48 -8.17
C LEU A 38 -2.22 -6.37 -7.04
N LEU A 39 -0.93 -6.44 -7.34
CA LEU A 39 0.14 -6.22 -6.37
C LEU A 39 0.08 -4.81 -5.76
N ALA A 40 -0.21 -3.80 -6.58
CA ALA A 40 -0.33 -2.40 -6.14
C ALA A 40 -1.47 -2.20 -5.15
N LEU A 41 -2.57 -2.96 -5.28
CA LEU A 41 -3.68 -2.96 -4.33
C LEU A 41 -3.43 -3.87 -3.12
N PHE A 42 -2.63 -4.92 -3.30
CA PHE A 42 -2.33 -5.87 -2.23
C PHE A 42 -1.37 -5.31 -1.18
N PHE A 43 -0.33 -4.57 -1.57
CA PHE A 43 0.62 -3.98 -0.61
C PHE A 43 -0.03 -3.08 0.46
N PRO A 44 -0.96 -2.17 0.12
CA PRO A 44 -1.72 -1.41 1.11
C PRO A 44 -2.49 -2.29 2.10
N LEU A 45 -3.15 -3.35 1.63
CA LEU A 45 -3.88 -4.29 2.50
C LEU A 45 -2.94 -4.97 3.50
N VAL A 46 -1.77 -5.42 3.03
CA VAL A 46 -0.74 -5.99 3.90
C VAL A 46 -0.25 -4.94 4.90
N GLY A 47 -0.02 -3.70 4.47
CA GLY A 47 0.35 -2.59 5.34
C GLY A 47 -0.66 -2.31 6.46
N VAL A 48 -1.97 -2.41 6.18
CA VAL A 48 -3.03 -2.33 7.21
C VAL A 48 -2.89 -3.47 8.22
N ILE A 49 -2.74 -4.72 7.77
CA ILE A 49 -2.62 -5.89 8.66
C ILE A 49 -1.40 -5.74 9.59
N TYR A 50 -0.25 -5.33 9.06
CA TYR A 50 0.93 -5.10 9.88
C TYR A 50 0.76 -3.87 10.81
N GLY A 51 0.10 -2.81 10.35
CA GLY A 51 -0.23 -1.64 11.15
C GLY A 51 -1.08 -1.97 12.37
N LEU A 52 -2.12 -2.79 12.21
CA LEU A 52 -3.01 -3.22 13.30
C LEU A 52 -2.25 -3.96 14.42
N ASN A 53 -1.14 -4.62 14.08
CA ASN A 53 -0.28 -5.36 14.99
C ASN A 53 0.74 -4.50 15.77
N VAL A 54 0.86 -3.20 15.47
CA VAL A 54 1.75 -2.26 16.19
C VAL A 54 1.22 -2.02 17.61
N GLN A 55 2.09 -1.99 18.62
CA GLN A 55 1.66 -1.81 20.01
C GLN A 55 1.36 -0.35 20.35
N GLU A 56 2.17 0.58 19.84
CA GLU A 56 1.98 2.02 20.07
C GLU A 56 0.75 2.55 19.31
N LYS A 57 -0.27 3.01 20.06
CA LYS A 57 -1.56 3.47 19.51
C LYS A 57 -1.41 4.59 18.47
N LYS A 58 -0.49 5.54 18.69
CA LYS A 58 -0.23 6.66 17.77
C LYS A 58 0.25 6.16 16.41
N PHE A 59 1.25 5.27 16.39
CA PHE A 59 1.82 4.74 15.15
C PHE A 59 0.91 3.73 14.47
N LYS A 60 0.18 2.90 15.24
CA LYS A 60 -0.84 1.98 14.72
C LYS A 60 -1.82 2.69 13.80
N TRP A 61 -2.51 3.71 14.30
CA TRP A 61 -3.57 4.37 13.55
C TRP A 61 -3.02 5.20 12.40
N ALA A 62 -1.85 5.83 12.57
CA ALA A 62 -1.19 6.53 11.46
C ALA A 62 -0.90 5.58 10.29
N ILE A 63 -0.28 4.43 10.57
CA ILE A 63 0.04 3.43 9.54
C ILE A 63 -1.22 2.89 8.87
N VAL A 64 -2.24 2.54 9.66
CA VAL A 64 -3.50 2.01 9.12
C VAL A 64 -4.17 3.02 8.22
N ILE A 65 -4.30 4.28 8.66
CA ILE A 65 -4.95 5.34 7.88
C ILE A 65 -4.18 5.60 6.57
N ILE A 66 -2.85 5.69 6.63
CA ILE A 66 -2.02 5.90 5.44
C ILE A 66 -2.28 4.79 4.40
N ASN A 67 -2.23 3.53 4.82
CA ASN A 67 -2.45 2.42 3.91
C ASN A 67 -3.88 2.37 3.35
N LEU A 68 -4.90 2.74 4.14
CA LEU A 68 -6.28 2.83 3.64
C LEU A 68 -6.47 3.96 2.62
N VAL A 69 -5.85 5.12 2.85
CA VAL A 69 -5.87 6.26 1.91
C VAL A 69 -5.19 5.86 0.60
N VAL A 70 -4.00 5.28 0.69
CA VAL A 70 -3.24 4.75 -0.45
C VAL A 70 -4.07 3.74 -1.23
N LEU A 71 -4.71 2.78 -0.54
CA LEU A 71 -5.59 1.80 -1.15
C LEU A 71 -6.74 2.48 -1.92
N GLY A 72 -7.41 3.46 -1.31
CA GLY A 72 -8.52 4.17 -1.94
C GLY A 72 -8.10 4.91 -3.22
N ILE A 73 -6.98 5.63 -3.16
CA ILE A 73 -6.43 6.36 -4.32
C ILE A 73 -6.09 5.38 -5.44
N PHE A 74 -5.32 4.34 -5.17
CA PHE A 74 -4.85 3.43 -6.22
C PHE A 74 -5.93 2.45 -6.70
N SER A 75 -6.96 2.16 -5.91
CA SER A 75 -8.15 1.45 -6.39
C SER A 75 -8.87 2.27 -7.44
N ASN A 76 -8.99 3.59 -7.26
CA ASN A 76 -9.60 4.46 -8.27
C ASN A 76 -8.80 4.48 -9.57
N PHE A 77 -7.45 4.58 -9.48
CA PHE A 77 -6.59 4.46 -10.66
C PHE A 77 -6.73 3.10 -11.34
N ALA A 78 -6.72 2.01 -10.58
CA ALA A 78 -6.91 0.66 -11.13
C ALA A 78 -8.24 0.53 -11.89
N LEU A 79 -9.34 1.07 -11.33
CA LEU A 79 -10.64 1.06 -11.98
C LEU A 79 -10.62 1.82 -13.31
N SER A 80 -9.96 2.98 -13.38
CA SER A 80 -9.83 3.75 -14.64
C SER A 80 -9.03 3.07 -15.74
N ILE A 81 -8.26 2.02 -15.41
CA ILE A 81 -7.52 1.22 -16.41
C ILE A 81 -8.38 0.05 -16.88
N PHE A 82 -9.25 -0.48 -16.02
CA PHE A 82 -10.10 -1.63 -16.35
C PHE A 82 -11.44 -1.26 -17.01
N PHE A 83 -11.93 -0.04 -16.80
CA PHE A 83 -13.25 0.45 -17.26
C PHE A 83 -13.13 1.80 -17.95
#